data_AF-Q8W9Q7-F1
#
_entry.id   AF-Q8W9Q7-F1
#
_cell.length_a   1.000
_cell.length_b   1.000
_cell.length_c   1.000
_cell.angle_alpha   90.00
_cell.angle_beta   90.00
_cell.angle_gamma   90.00
#
_symmetry.space_group_name_H-M   'P 1'
#
loop_
_entity.id
_entity.type
_entity.pdbx_description
1 polymer ?
#
loop_
_entity_poly.entity_id
_entity_poly.type
_entity_poly.pdbx_seq_one_letter_code
_entity_poly.pdbx_strand_id
1 'polypeptide(L)'
;MEVNYMNKDLFWRKRATPMTSESFLRMRQACNIVYSIVKKGGSVLFVSSGSAPSKKIEEISKRCNQSFVTERWIGGILTNSAQISKNIIRLKSTKKEDLNFFKSDFKSDLKYRGLRDPCPSLIILFGVEEKPLREAYKKGIPIIALLLDKEETKISSITYPILSSWTNLFLEELHYAFLQGH
;
A
#
# COMPACT_ATOMS: atom_id res chain seq x y z
N MET A 1 37.06 6.63 41.31
CA MET A 1 36.77 5.82 40.10
C MET A 1 35.30 5.42 40.15
N GLU A 2 34.41 6.32 39.74
CA GLU A 2 33.00 5.97 39.55
C GLU A 2 32.80 5.61 38.09
N VAL A 3 32.52 4.33 37.86
CA VAL A 3 32.23 3.79 36.54
C VAL A 3 30.84 4.27 36.15
N ASN A 4 30.77 5.09 35.11
CA ASN A 4 29.56 5.75 34.64
C ASN A 4 28.61 4.71 33.99
N TYR A 5 27.72 4.12 34.79
CA TYR A 5 26.71 3.13 34.38
C TYR A 5 25.48 3.75 33.66
N MET A 6 25.51 5.04 33.29
CA MET A 6 24.35 5.76 32.76
C MET A 6 24.35 5.98 31.24
N ASN A 7 24.82 5.02 30.43
CA ASN A 7 24.85 5.21 28.97
C ASN A 7 24.43 4.02 28.09
N LYS A 8 23.71 3.04 28.65
CA LYS A 8 23.05 2.00 27.83
C LYS A 8 21.58 2.32 27.53
N ASP A 9 20.94 3.19 28.31
CA ASP A 9 19.52 3.51 28.13
C ASP A 9 19.22 4.56 27.05
N LEU A 10 20.20 5.38 26.71
CA LEU A 10 20.10 6.33 25.59
C LEU A 10 20.19 5.67 24.22
N PHE A 11 20.75 4.46 24.14
CA PHE A 11 20.93 3.73 22.88
C PHE A 11 19.61 3.11 22.37
N TRP A 12 18.74 2.63 23.27
CA TRP A 12 17.46 2.04 22.88
C TRP A 12 16.33 3.07 22.66
N ARG A 13 16.36 4.24 23.31
CA ARG A 13 15.35 5.31 23.10
C ARG A 13 15.35 5.91 21.70
N LYS A 14 16.45 5.81 20.95
CA LYS A 14 16.62 6.43 19.62
C LYS A 14 15.93 5.71 18.46
N ARG A 15 15.26 4.56 18.67
CA ARG A 15 14.65 3.77 17.58
C ARG A 15 13.14 3.90 17.43
N ALA A 16 12.45 4.54 18.37
CA ALA A 16 11.06 4.92 18.18
C ALA A 16 11.02 6.44 17.98
N THR A 17 10.99 6.89 16.72
CA THR A 17 10.72 8.29 16.43
C THR A 17 9.34 8.64 17.01
N PRO A 18 9.23 9.57 17.98
CA PRO A 18 7.95 9.93 18.53
C PRO A 18 7.05 10.44 17.39
N MET A 19 5.79 10.00 17.38
CA MET A 19 4.84 10.46 16.37
C MET A 19 4.68 11.98 16.50
N THR A 20 5.08 12.72 15.47
CA THR A 20 4.91 14.17 15.45
C THR A 20 3.44 14.51 15.22
N SER A 21 2.99 15.64 15.78
CA SER A 21 1.62 16.12 15.61
C SER A 21 1.24 16.30 14.13
N GLU A 22 2.21 16.70 13.30
CA GLU A 22 2.02 16.87 11.86
C GLU A 22 1.75 15.53 11.16
N SER A 23 2.56 14.50 11.43
CA SER A 23 2.36 13.17 10.84
C SER A 23 1.03 12.56 11.25
N PHE A 24 0.61 12.77 12.51
CA PHE A 24 -0.70 12.35 12.98
C PHE A 24 -1.85 13.06 12.25
N LEU A 25 -1.73 14.38 12.03
CA LEU A 25 -2.73 15.14 11.30
C LEU A 25 -2.86 14.67 9.85
N ARG A 26 -1.72 14.48 9.15
CA ARG A 26 -1.70 13.95 7.78
C ARG A 26 -2.29 12.54 7.70
N MET A 27 -2.04 11.72 8.71
CA MET A 27 -2.64 10.39 8.83
C MET A 27 -4.17 10.45 8.92
N ARG A 28 -4.72 11.31 9.79
CA ARG A 28 -6.17 11.52 9.89
C ARG A 28 -6.77 12.06 8.58
N GLN A 29 -6.10 13.00 7.93
CA GLN A 29 -6.53 13.53 6.63
C GLN A 29 -6.60 12.42 5.57
N ALA A 30 -5.59 11.56 5.51
CA ALA A 30 -5.57 10.41 4.61
C ALA A 30 -6.74 9.44 4.89
N CYS A 31 -7.02 9.11 6.16
CA CYS A 31 -8.17 8.30 6.53
C CYS A 31 -9.50 8.93 6.07
N ASN A 32 -9.66 10.25 6.22
CA ASN A 32 -10.85 10.98 5.76
C ASN A 32 -11.02 10.96 4.24
N ILE A 33 -9.91 11.06 3.49
CA ILE A 33 -9.91 10.94 2.02
C ILE A 33 -10.35 9.54 1.62
N VAL A 34 -9.75 8.51 2.23
CA VAL A 34 -10.10 7.11 1.98
C VAL A 34 -11.58 6.87 2.27
N TYR A 35 -12.07 7.28 3.45
CA TYR A 35 -13.48 7.20 3.82
C TYR A 35 -14.39 7.83 2.76
N SER A 36 -14.05 9.03 2.29
CA SER A 36 -14.84 9.77 1.30
C SER A 36 -14.89 9.07 -0.06
N ILE A 37 -13.81 8.39 -0.46
CA ILE A 37 -13.74 7.63 -1.72
C ILE A 37 -14.54 6.35 -1.62
N VAL A 38 -14.37 5.60 -0.52
CA VAL A 38 -15.09 4.34 -0.27
C VAL A 38 -16.60 4.58 -0.19
N LYS A 39 -17.01 5.65 0.50
CA LYS A 39 -18.42 6.06 0.59
C LYS A 39 -19.05 6.37 -0.77
N LYS A 40 -18.25 6.80 -1.76
CA LYS A 40 -18.68 7.02 -3.15
C LYS A 40 -18.64 5.76 -4.01
N GLY A 41 -18.29 4.61 -3.44
CA GLY A 41 -18.11 3.35 -4.16
C GLY A 41 -16.79 3.28 -4.94
N GLY A 42 -15.83 4.16 -4.68
CA GLY A 42 -14.52 4.14 -5.32
C GLY A 42 -13.64 2.99 -4.82
N SER A 43 -12.81 2.45 -5.71
CA SER A 43 -11.85 1.39 -5.39
C SER A 43 -10.50 1.96 -4.94
N VAL A 44 -9.88 1.29 -3.98
CA VAL A 44 -8.55 1.65 -3.45
C VAL A 44 -7.56 0.52 -3.77
N LEU A 45 -6.37 0.90 -4.22
CA LEU A 45 -5.26 -0.03 -4.47
C LEU A 45 -4.15 0.16 -3.43
N PHE A 46 -3.87 -0.90 -2.68
CA PHE A 46 -2.75 -0.95 -1.73
C PHE A 46 -1.50 -1.44 -2.45
N VAL A 47 -0.38 -0.73 -2.33
CA VAL A 47 0.88 -1.10 -2.97
C VAL A 47 2.00 -1.07 -1.93
N SER A 48 2.70 -2.19 -1.74
CA SER A 48 3.83 -2.26 -0.80
C SER A 48 5.16 -2.30 -1.51
N SER A 49 6.12 -1.49 -1.05
CA SER A 49 7.53 -1.67 -1.36
C SER A 49 8.15 -2.77 -0.49
N GLY A 50 9.25 -3.38 -0.93
CA GLY A 50 9.85 -4.57 -0.29
C GLY A 50 10.29 -4.41 1.16
N SER A 51 10.37 -3.18 1.69
CA SER A 51 10.66 -2.90 3.11
C SER A 51 9.41 -2.87 4.00
N ALA A 52 8.21 -2.77 3.42
CA ALA A 52 6.95 -2.66 4.14
C ALA A 52 6.38 -4.04 4.53
N PRO A 53 5.51 -4.14 5.56
CA PRO A 53 4.95 -5.41 6.00
C PRO A 53 3.89 -5.96 5.02
N SER A 54 4.34 -6.62 3.95
CA SER A 54 3.49 -7.16 2.88
C SER A 54 2.35 -8.03 3.38
N LYS A 55 2.61 -8.92 4.35
CA LYS A 55 1.59 -9.83 4.93
C LYS A 55 0.43 -9.06 5.57
N LYS A 56 0.73 -7.97 6.28
CA LYS A 56 -0.28 -7.18 7.00
C LYS A 56 -1.11 -6.33 6.03
N ILE A 57 -0.47 -5.78 5.01
CA ILE A 57 -1.13 -5.04 3.92
C ILE A 57 -2.08 -5.98 3.15
N GLU A 58 -1.63 -7.20 2.83
CA GLU A 58 -2.46 -8.22 2.20
C GLU A 58 -3.66 -8.62 3.08
N GLU A 59 -3.44 -8.83 4.38
CA GLU A 59 -4.51 -9.17 5.31
C GLU A 59 -5.59 -8.09 5.37
N ILE A 60 -5.19 -6.83 5.50
CA ILE A 60 -6.12 -5.71 5.67
C ILE A 60 -6.86 -5.39 4.37
N SER A 61 -6.16 -5.38 3.24
CA SER A 61 -6.80 -5.18 1.93
C SER A 61 -7.86 -6.24 1.64
N LYS A 62 -7.60 -7.52 2.01
CA LYS A 62 -8.60 -8.58 1.92
C LYS A 62 -9.80 -8.36 2.83
N ARG A 63 -9.57 -7.96 4.08
CA ARG A 63 -10.66 -7.62 5.03
C ARG A 63 -11.52 -6.47 4.51
N CYS A 64 -10.90 -5.46 3.89
CA CYS A 64 -11.58 -4.32 3.28
C CYS A 64 -12.11 -4.60 1.86
N ASN A 65 -11.95 -5.83 1.34
CA ASN A 65 -12.36 -6.22 -0.01
C ASN A 65 -11.73 -5.36 -1.15
N GLN A 66 -10.56 -4.79 -0.91
CA GLN A 66 -9.85 -3.91 -1.84
C GLN A 66 -8.70 -4.63 -2.58
N SER A 67 -8.19 -4.00 -3.65
CA SER A 67 -7.06 -4.54 -4.42
C SER A 67 -5.73 -4.30 -3.72
N PHE A 68 -4.77 -5.22 -3.87
CA PHE A 68 -3.41 -5.03 -3.37
C PHE A 68 -2.33 -5.58 -4.32
N VAL A 69 -1.14 -4.98 -4.26
CA VAL A 69 0.09 -5.43 -4.91
C VAL A 69 1.19 -5.40 -3.87
N THR A 70 1.58 -6.57 -3.38
CA THR A 70 2.66 -6.72 -2.40
C THR A 70 3.98 -7.13 -3.01
N GLU A 71 3.91 -7.80 -4.16
CA GLU A 71 5.08 -8.18 -4.93
C GLU A 71 5.59 -6.98 -5.74
N ARG A 72 6.77 -7.15 -6.35
CA ARG A 72 7.38 -6.14 -7.22
C ARG A 72 6.39 -5.60 -8.26
N TRP A 73 6.29 -4.28 -8.37
CA TRP A 73 5.45 -3.63 -9.37
C TRP A 73 5.88 -3.99 -10.80
N ILE A 74 4.95 -4.56 -11.54
CA ILE A 74 5.09 -4.84 -12.97
C ILE A 74 4.59 -3.62 -13.71
N GLY A 75 5.44 -3.05 -14.58
CA GLY A 75 5.04 -1.89 -15.37
C GLY A 75 3.83 -2.20 -16.26
N GLY A 76 2.88 -1.28 -16.33
CA GLY A 76 1.69 -1.41 -17.15
C GLY A 76 0.42 -1.77 -16.40
N ILE A 77 0.46 -1.93 -15.07
CA ILE A 77 -0.73 -2.24 -14.26
C ILE A 77 -1.81 -1.18 -14.43
N LEU A 78 -1.43 0.11 -14.38
CA LEU A 78 -2.39 1.21 -14.51
C LEU A 78 -2.48 1.70 -15.96
N THR A 79 -1.34 1.80 -16.65
CA THR A 79 -1.32 2.35 -18.02
C THR A 79 -1.93 1.40 -19.05
N ASN A 80 -1.83 0.09 -18.84
CA ASN A 80 -2.41 -0.96 -19.69
C ASN A 80 -3.45 -1.81 -18.93
N SER A 81 -4.30 -1.13 -18.13
CA SER A 81 -5.30 -1.78 -17.29
C SER A 81 -6.24 -2.71 -18.07
N ALA A 82 -6.60 -2.37 -19.32
CA ALA A 82 -7.47 -3.19 -20.15
C ALA A 82 -6.89 -4.59 -20.46
N GLN A 83 -5.60 -4.68 -20.77
CA GLN A 83 -4.93 -5.97 -21.02
C GLN A 83 -4.73 -6.73 -19.71
N ILE A 84 -4.41 -6.03 -18.62
CA ILE A 84 -4.26 -6.62 -17.29
C ILE A 84 -5.59 -7.20 -16.80
N SER A 85 -6.72 -6.51 -16.99
CA SER A 85 -8.07 -7.05 -16.72
C SER A 85 -8.33 -8.35 -17.46
N LYS A 86 -8.01 -8.40 -18.77
CA LYS A 86 -8.17 -9.63 -19.58
C LYS A 86 -7.34 -10.77 -19.03
N ASN A 87 -6.10 -10.50 -18.61
CA ASN A 87 -5.22 -11.50 -18.01
C ASN A 87 -5.76 -12.01 -16.67
N ILE A 88 -6.27 -11.12 -15.81
CA ILE A 88 -6.88 -11.52 -14.52
C ILE A 88 -8.11 -12.41 -14.76
N ILE A 89 -8.96 -12.07 -15.73
CA ILE A 89 -10.15 -12.85 -16.07
C ILE A 89 -9.73 -14.25 -16.54
N ARG A 90 -8.74 -14.33 -17.44
CA ARG A 90 -8.19 -15.60 -17.93
C ARG A 90 -7.61 -16.46 -16.80
N LEU A 91 -6.87 -15.85 -15.86
CA LEU A 91 -6.32 -16.56 -14.70
C LEU A 91 -7.42 -17.08 -13.75
N LYS A 92 -8.55 -16.37 -13.65
CA LYS A 92 -9.69 -16.80 -12.83
C LYS A 92 -10.51 -17.91 -13.50
N SER A 93 -10.62 -17.91 -14.83
CA SER A 93 -11.34 -18.97 -15.55
C SER A 93 -10.58 -20.30 -15.50
N THR A 94 -9.27 -20.28 -15.73
CA THR A 94 -8.45 -21.51 -15.71
C THR A 94 -8.45 -22.20 -14.34
N LYS A 95 -8.46 -21.44 -13.24
CA LYS A 95 -8.56 -22.01 -11.88
C LYS A 95 -9.86 -22.75 -11.58
N LYS A 96 -10.95 -22.40 -12.26
CA LYS A 96 -12.26 -23.04 -12.03
C LYS A 96 -12.39 -24.36 -12.80
N GLU A 97 -11.64 -24.49 -13.88
CA GLU A 97 -11.76 -25.62 -14.81
C GLU A 97 -10.78 -26.75 -14.49
N ASP A 98 -9.62 -26.47 -13.88
CA ASP A 98 -8.59 -27.49 -13.62
C ASP A 98 -8.12 -27.54 -12.15
N LEU A 99 -8.58 -28.57 -11.41
CA LEU A 99 -8.01 -28.98 -10.11
C LEU A 99 -6.63 -29.64 -10.24
N ASN A 100 -6.17 -29.96 -11.45
CA ASN A 100 -4.97 -30.77 -11.70
C ASN A 100 -3.77 -30.01 -12.31
N PHE A 101 -3.90 -28.71 -12.62
CA PHE A 101 -2.88 -27.95 -13.35
C PHE A 101 -1.98 -27.08 -12.45
N PHE A 102 -1.67 -27.56 -11.24
CA PHE A 102 -1.08 -26.75 -10.16
C PHE A 102 0.43 -26.46 -10.26
N LYS A 103 1.18 -26.87 -11.29
CA LYS A 103 2.67 -26.78 -11.27
C LYS A 103 3.31 -25.78 -12.23
N SER A 104 2.68 -25.40 -13.33
CA SER A 104 3.28 -24.52 -14.35
C SER A 104 2.93 -23.04 -14.17
N ASP A 105 1.72 -22.72 -13.68
CA ASP A 105 1.21 -21.33 -13.60
C ASP A 105 1.39 -20.63 -12.24
N PHE A 106 2.01 -21.28 -11.25
CA PHE A 106 2.20 -20.66 -9.93
C PHE A 106 2.93 -19.30 -9.97
N LYS A 107 3.86 -19.14 -10.93
CA LYS A 107 4.63 -17.90 -11.10
C LYS A 107 3.83 -16.76 -11.73
N SER A 108 2.84 -17.05 -12.58
CA SER A 108 1.97 -16.03 -13.19
C SER A 108 0.90 -15.60 -12.19
N ASP A 109 0.43 -16.54 -11.38
CA ASP A 109 -0.63 -16.35 -10.38
C ASP A 109 -0.19 -15.48 -9.19
N LEU A 110 1.07 -15.62 -8.74
CA LEU A 110 1.63 -14.78 -7.67
C LEU A 110 1.66 -13.29 -8.03
N LYS A 111 1.81 -12.95 -9.32
CA LYS A 111 1.99 -11.57 -9.79
C LYS A 111 0.73 -10.72 -9.68
N TYR A 112 -0.44 -11.32 -9.90
CA TYR A 112 -1.73 -10.61 -9.94
C TYR A 112 -2.69 -11.04 -8.83
N ARG A 113 -2.21 -11.82 -7.85
CA ARG A 113 -3.04 -12.45 -6.82
C ARG A 113 -3.98 -11.50 -6.08
N GLY A 114 -3.50 -10.29 -5.80
CA GLY A 114 -4.26 -9.27 -5.07
C GLY A 114 -4.98 -8.26 -5.94
N LEU A 115 -4.81 -8.30 -7.26
CA LEU A 115 -5.34 -7.29 -8.17
C LEU A 115 -6.77 -7.65 -8.57
N ARG A 116 -7.76 -6.95 -8.00
CA ARG A 116 -9.18 -7.13 -8.32
C ARG A 116 -9.64 -6.13 -9.39
N ASP A 117 -9.24 -4.88 -9.21
CA ASP A 117 -9.55 -3.76 -10.09
C ASP A 117 -8.24 -3.05 -10.49
N PRO A 118 -7.87 -3.04 -11.79
CA PRO A 118 -6.68 -2.36 -12.27
C PRO A 118 -6.90 -0.86 -12.53
N CYS A 119 -8.10 -0.31 -12.32
CA CYS A 119 -8.41 1.11 -12.44
C CYS A 119 -8.85 1.72 -11.09
N PRO A 120 -7.97 1.78 -10.08
CA PRO A 120 -8.33 2.32 -8.78
C PRO A 120 -8.61 3.83 -8.82
N SER A 121 -9.51 4.28 -7.94
CA SER A 121 -9.77 5.71 -7.69
C SER A 121 -8.70 6.37 -6.81
N LEU A 122 -7.99 5.57 -6.00
CA LEU A 122 -6.93 6.01 -5.10
C LEU A 122 -5.87 4.92 -4.95
N ILE A 123 -4.60 5.33 -4.87
CA ILE A 123 -3.50 4.42 -4.55
C ILE A 123 -2.92 4.79 -3.19
N ILE A 124 -2.72 3.78 -2.34
CA ILE A 124 -1.99 3.89 -1.09
C ILE A 124 -0.66 3.15 -1.25
N LEU A 125 0.45 3.91 -1.27
CA LEU A 125 1.80 3.39 -1.34
C LEU A 125 2.40 3.27 0.07
N PHE A 126 2.92 2.11 0.40
CA PHE A 126 3.71 1.85 1.60
C PHE A 126 5.18 1.76 1.20
N GLY A 127 5.90 2.87 1.38
CA GLY A 127 7.24 3.09 0.80
C GLY A 127 7.19 3.78 -0.56
N VAL A 128 8.37 4.01 -1.14
CA VAL A 128 8.51 4.74 -2.40
C VAL A 128 8.97 3.81 -3.52
N GLU A 129 8.19 3.76 -4.61
CA GLU A 129 8.59 3.10 -5.85
C GLU A 129 8.24 4.00 -7.04
N GLU A 130 9.19 4.22 -7.96
CA GLU A 130 9.04 5.20 -9.05
C GLU A 130 8.02 4.80 -10.11
N LYS A 131 7.90 3.50 -10.40
CA LYS A 131 7.01 2.99 -11.45
C LYS A 131 5.53 3.24 -11.16
N PRO A 132 4.97 2.85 -10.00
CA PRO A 132 3.58 3.15 -9.68
C PRO A 132 3.32 4.65 -9.64
N LEU A 133 4.25 5.45 -9.08
CA LEU A 133 4.15 6.92 -9.08
C LEU A 133 4.02 7.49 -10.50
N ARG A 134 4.92 7.08 -11.40
CA ARG A 134 4.92 7.55 -12.80
C ARG A 134 3.67 7.13 -13.56
N GLU A 135 3.19 5.91 -13.36
CA GLU A 135 1.97 5.43 -14.02
C GLU A 135 0.71 6.11 -13.49
N ALA A 136 0.61 6.28 -12.17
CA ALA A 136 -0.50 6.98 -11.54
C ALA A 136 -0.57 8.45 -11.95
N TYR A 137 0.59 9.14 -12.01
CA TYR A 137 0.67 10.51 -12.51
C TYR A 137 0.16 10.63 -13.96
N LYS A 138 0.56 9.70 -14.84
CA LYS A 138 0.05 9.66 -16.24
C LYS A 138 -1.45 9.44 -16.33
N LYS A 139 -2.05 8.75 -15.36
CA LYS A 139 -3.50 8.47 -15.31
C LYS A 139 -4.29 9.49 -14.50
N GLY A 140 -3.63 10.42 -13.81
CA GLY A 140 -4.27 11.38 -12.92
C GLY A 140 -4.88 10.75 -11.66
N ILE A 141 -4.35 9.60 -11.21
CA ILE A 141 -4.84 8.92 -10.00
C ILE A 141 -4.13 9.50 -8.78
N PRO A 142 -4.85 9.97 -7.75
CA PRO A 142 -4.23 10.50 -6.53
C PRO A 142 -3.51 9.42 -5.73
N ILE A 143 -2.45 9.82 -5.03
CA ILE A 143 -1.57 8.91 -4.29
C ILE A 143 -1.39 9.39 -2.85
N ILE A 144 -1.69 8.53 -1.90
CA ILE A 144 -1.27 8.65 -0.49
C ILE A 144 -0.04 7.78 -0.34
N ALA A 145 1.08 8.33 0.15
CA ALA A 145 2.30 7.55 0.35
C ALA A 145 2.79 7.64 1.79
N LEU A 146 3.12 6.49 2.37
CA LEU A 146 3.80 6.37 3.65
C LEU A 146 5.30 6.31 3.41
N LEU A 147 6.00 7.29 3.95
CA LEU A 147 7.43 7.47 3.79
C LEU A 147 8.13 7.06 5.09
N LEU A 148 9.01 6.08 4.97
CA LEU A 148 9.91 5.65 6.04
C LEU A 148 11.17 6.49 5.92
N ASP A 149 11.29 7.52 6.77
CA ASP A 149 12.40 8.50 6.81
C ASP A 149 12.30 9.65 5.78
N LYS A 150 13.14 10.68 5.95
CA LYS A 150 13.28 11.89 5.11
C LYS A 150 13.81 11.55 3.71
N GLU A 151 13.15 10.65 2.99
CA GLU A 151 13.30 10.54 1.53
C GLU A 151 12.62 11.75 0.87
N GLU A 152 13.15 12.95 1.15
CA GLU A 152 12.65 14.26 0.68
C GLU A 152 12.66 14.36 -0.85
N THR A 153 13.54 13.60 -1.50
CA THR A 153 13.82 13.69 -2.94
C THR A 153 12.70 13.19 -3.84
N LYS A 154 11.67 12.51 -3.30
CA LYS A 154 10.55 11.96 -4.10
C LYS A 154 9.17 12.46 -3.68
N ILE A 155 9.10 13.43 -2.75
CA ILE A 155 7.84 13.94 -2.20
C ILE A 155 7.03 14.72 -3.25
N SER A 156 7.68 15.41 -4.18
CA SER A 156 7.01 16.30 -5.16
C SER A 156 5.98 15.60 -6.07
N SER A 157 6.14 14.29 -6.30
CA SER A 157 5.24 13.51 -7.16
C SER A 157 4.08 12.87 -6.39
N ILE A 158 4.04 13.00 -5.06
CA ILE A 158 3.04 12.35 -4.20
C ILE A 158 1.97 13.38 -3.81
N THR A 159 0.70 13.02 -3.97
CA THR A 159 -0.42 13.91 -3.64
C THR A 159 -0.55 14.15 -2.14
N TYR A 160 -0.41 13.10 -1.32
CA TYR A 160 -0.56 13.16 0.13
C TYR A 160 0.56 12.36 0.84
N PRO A 161 1.71 12.99 1.13
CA PRO A 161 2.84 12.33 1.78
C PRO A 161 2.68 12.27 3.31
N ILE A 162 2.71 11.07 3.88
CA ILE A 162 2.68 10.81 5.32
C ILE A 162 4.07 10.36 5.76
N LEU A 163 4.79 11.20 6.51
CA LEU A 163 6.11 10.89 7.06
C LEU A 163 5.93 10.10 8.36
N SER A 164 5.95 8.77 8.31
CA SER A 164 5.64 7.95 9.48
C SER A 164 6.25 6.56 9.41
N SER A 165 6.87 6.14 10.51
CA SER A 165 7.26 4.74 10.78
C SER A 165 6.09 3.90 11.31
N TRP A 166 4.93 4.51 11.56
CA TRP A 166 3.76 3.89 12.21
C TRP A 166 2.82 3.19 11.20
N THR A 167 3.39 2.41 10.28
CA THR A 167 2.63 1.70 9.24
C THR A 167 1.52 0.83 9.82
N ASN A 168 1.81 0.09 10.90
CA ASN A 168 0.82 -0.79 11.54
C ASN A 168 -0.36 -0.01 12.11
N LEU A 169 -0.09 1.11 12.79
CA LEU A 169 -1.15 1.96 13.33
C LEU A 169 -2.02 2.53 12.20
N PHE A 170 -1.39 3.05 11.15
CA PHE A 170 -2.12 3.58 10.00
C PHE A 170 -2.99 2.53 9.33
N LEU A 171 -2.48 1.30 9.22
CA LEU A 171 -3.20 0.18 8.64
C LEU A 171 -4.45 -0.20 9.45
N GLU A 172 -4.39 -0.19 10.78
CA GLU A 172 -5.57 -0.43 11.63
C GLU A 172 -6.56 0.75 11.53
N GLU A 173 -6.10 1.99 11.55
CA GLU A 173 -6.95 3.18 11.37
C GLU A 173 -7.64 3.21 10.01
N LEU A 174 -6.93 2.81 8.95
CA LEU A 174 -7.51 2.64 7.62
C LEU A 174 -8.63 1.62 7.64
N HIS A 175 -8.39 0.46 8.25
CA HIS A 175 -9.41 -0.59 8.35
C HIS A 175 -10.69 -0.07 9.01
N TYR A 176 -10.57 0.70 10.10
CA TYR A 176 -11.73 1.38 10.69
C TYR A 176 -12.41 2.35 9.73
N ALA A 177 -11.65 3.16 8.99
CA ALA A 177 -12.21 4.07 7.99
C ALA A 177 -12.99 3.34 6.87
N PHE A 178 -12.51 2.18 6.42
CA PHE A 178 -13.24 1.34 5.46
C PHE A 178 -14.54 0.78 6.05
N LEU A 179 -14.50 0.27 7.29
CA LEU A 179 -15.70 -0.27 7.95
C LEU A 179 -16.79 0.79 8.16
N GLN A 180 -16.43 2.05 8.38
CA GLN A 180 -17.39 3.14 8.54
C GLN A 180 -17.92 3.69 7.21
N GLY A 181 -17.17 3.49 6.12
CA GLY A 181 -17.49 4.03 4.80
C GLY A 181 -18.35 3.10 3.93
N HIS A 182 -18.32 1.79 4.21
CA HIS A 182 -19.20 0.78 3.63
C HIS A 182 -20.58 0.78 4.31
#